data_AF-A0A972W9B4-F1
#
_entry.id   AF-A0A972W9B4-F1
#
_cell.length_a   1.000
_cell.length_b   1.000
_cell.length_c   1.000
_cell.angle_alpha   90.00
_cell.angle_beta   90.00
_cell.angle_gamma   90.00
#
_symmetry.space_group_name_H-M   'P 1'
#
loop_
_entity.id
_entity.type
_entity.pdbx_description
1 polymer ?
#
loop_
_entity_poly.entity_id
_entity_poly.type
_entity_poly.pdbx_seq_one_letter_code
_entity_poly.pdbx_strand_id
1 'polypeptide(L)' 'MDTDDLEPDKKKQMPKNLDVLSIEALGEYIAELEAEISRVREAISGKESAQAAAQTFFKE' A
#
# COMPACT_ATOMS: atom_id res chain seq x y z
N MET A 1 11.07 9.00 -26.86
CA MET A 1 11.72 8.62 -25.58
C MET A 1 10.68 7.87 -24.79
N ASP A 2 10.57 6.57 -25.05
CA ASP A 2 9.69 5.66 -24.29
C ASP A 2 10.23 5.60 -22.88
N THR A 3 9.59 6.37 -22.00
CA THR A 3 9.87 6.36 -20.56
C THR A 3 9.00 5.26 -19.95
N ASP A 4 9.04 4.07 -20.57
CA ASP A 4 8.28 2.91 -20.16
C ASP A 4 8.81 2.48 -18.79
N ASP A 5 8.14 3.03 -17.79
CA ASP A 5 7.64 2.26 -16.67
C ASP A 5 8.73 1.48 -15.93
N LEU A 6 9.60 2.24 -15.27
CA LEU A 6 10.28 1.73 -14.08
C LEU A 6 9.26 1.62 -12.93
N GLU A 7 8.20 0.84 -13.10
CA GLU A 7 7.45 0.37 -11.94
C GLU A 7 8.41 -0.52 -11.14
N PRO A 8 8.78 -0.15 -9.90
CA PRO A 8 9.58 -1.04 -9.07
C PRO A 8 8.79 -2.34 -8.95
N ASP A 9 9.38 -3.42 -9.46
CA ASP A 9 8.84 -4.78 -9.40
C ASP A 9 8.30 -4.98 -7.99
N LYS A 10 6.98 -4.88 -7.82
CA LYS A 10 6.30 -4.99 -6.53
C LYS A 10 6.40 -6.45 -6.17
N LYS A 11 7.59 -6.87 -5.72
CA LYS A 11 7.84 -8.17 -5.12
C LYS A 11 6.83 -8.28 -3.99
N LYS A 12 5.74 -8.99 -4.26
CA LYS A 12 4.74 -9.31 -3.25
C LYS A 12 5.52 -10.07 -2.19
N GLN A 13 5.77 -9.41 -1.07
CA GLN A 13 6.42 -10.06 0.06
C GLN A 13 5.55 -11.28 0.37
N MET A 14 6.14 -12.47 0.24
CA MET A 14 5.39 -13.69 0.51
C MET A 14 4.93 -13.63 1.96
N PRO A 15 3.65 -13.91 2.24
CA PRO A 15 3.15 -13.88 3.60
C PRO A 15 3.95 -14.87 4.47
N LYS A 16 4.20 -14.50 5.74
CA LYS A 16 4.89 -15.38 6.70
C LYS A 16 4.13 -16.71 6.80
N ASN A 17 4.87 -17.82 6.97
CA ASN A 17 4.25 -19.13 7.21
C ASN A 17 3.59 -19.11 8.60
N LEU A 18 2.27 -19.25 8.65
CA LEU A 18 1.50 -19.13 9.89
C LEU A 18 1.59 -20.39 10.76
N ASP A 19 1.83 -21.57 10.17
CA ASP A 19 1.89 -22.85 10.90
C ASP A 19 3.07 -22.95 11.87
N VAL A 20 4.10 -22.12 11.68
CA VAL A 20 5.30 -22.09 12.52
C VAL A 20 5.28 -20.97 13.56
N LEU A 21 4.26 -20.10 13.55
CA LEU A 21 4.16 -18.95 14.46
C LEU A 21 3.33 -19.31 15.70
N SER A 22 3.79 -18.89 16.87
CA SER A 22 3.01 -18.94 18.10
C SER A 22 1.84 -17.93 18.08
N ILE A 23 0.84 -18.11 18.95
CA ILE A 23 -0.30 -17.19 19.08
C ILE A 23 0.14 -15.74 19.30
N GLU A 24 1.15 -15.51 20.14
CA GLU A 24 1.72 -14.18 20.38
C GLU A 24 2.31 -13.58 19.10
N ALA A 25 3.12 -14.36 18.37
CA ALA A 25 3.73 -13.93 17.10
C ALA A 25 2.69 -13.68 15.99
N LEU A 26 1.57 -14.41 16.00
CA LEU A 26 0.43 -14.13 15.12
C LEU A 26 -0.23 -12.79 15.46
N GLY A 27 -0.36 -12.47 16.76
CA GLY A 27 -0.85 -11.16 17.22
C GLY A 27 0.05 -10.01 16.78
N GLU A 28 1.37 -10.17 16.92
CA GLU A 28 2.35 -9.19 16.45
C GLU A 28 2.29 -9.02 14.92
N TYR A 29 2.21 -10.13 14.18
CA TYR A 29 2.11 -10.09 12.72
C TYR A 29 0.84 -9.40 12.23
N ILE A 30 -0.29 -9.59 12.91
CA ILE A 30 -1.52 -8.85 12.63
C ILE A 30 -1.30 -7.35 12.84
N ALA A 31 -0.71 -6.94 13.97
CA ALA A 31 -0.46 -5.54 14.25
C ALA A 31 0.45 -4.87 13.19
N GLU A 32 1.49 -5.57 12.73
CA GLU A 32 2.34 -5.12 11.62
C GLU A 32 1.54 -4.91 10.33
N LEU A 33 0.70 -5.88 9.97
CA LEU A 33 -0.12 -5.82 8.75
C LEU A 33 -1.18 -4.71 8.82
N GLU A 34 -1.82 -4.51 9.97
CA GLU A 34 -2.80 -3.44 10.18
C GLU A 34 -2.16 -2.04 10.07
N ALA A 35 -0.95 -1.88 10.61
CA ALA A 35 -0.19 -0.63 10.45
C ALA A 35 0.12 -0.34 8.98
N GLU A 36 0.54 -1.35 8.21
CA GLU A 36 0.79 -1.18 6.76
C GLU A 36 -0.51 -0.90 5.99
N ILE A 37 -1.62 -1.56 6.33
CA ILE A 37 -2.94 -1.25 5.75
C ILE A 37 -3.31 0.21 6.00
N SER A 38 -3.09 0.71 7.22
CA SER A 38 -3.35 2.12 7.56
C SER A 38 -2.53 3.06 6.69
N ARG A 39 -1.21 2.82 6.61
CA ARG A 39 -0.30 3.62 5.78
C ARG A 39 -0.72 3.66 4.31
N VAL A 40 -1.09 2.49 3.75
CA VAL A 40 -1.53 2.40 2.36
C VAL A 40 -2.84 3.17 2.15
N ARG A 41 -3.79 3.08 3.09
CA ARG A 41 -5.04 3.85 3.04
C ARG A 41 -4.80 5.36 3.05
N GLU A 42 -3.89 5.83 3.89
CA GLU A 42 -3.50 7.25 3.92
C GLU A 42 -2.89 7.70 2.59
N ALA A 43 -2.01 6.88 2.00
CA ALA A 43 -1.42 7.16 0.69
C ALA A 43 -2.47 7.19 -0.42
N ILE A 44 -3.47 6.30 -0.39
CA ILE A 44 -4.60 6.30 -1.33
C ILE A 44 -5.40 7.60 -1.18
N SER A 45 -5.79 7.96 0.04
CA SER A 45 -6.57 9.18 0.29
C SER A 45 -5.86 10.44 -0.21
N GLY A 46 -4.53 10.52 -0.03
CA GLY A 46 -3.72 11.60 -0.58
C GLY A 46 -3.73 11.63 -2.12
N LYS A 47 -3.62 10.46 -2.77
CA LYS A 47 -3.68 10.34 -4.23
C LYS A 47 -5.05 10.69 -4.80
N GLU A 48 -6.12 10.24 -4.16
CA GLU A 48 -7.50 10.57 -4.54
C GLU A 48 -7.75 12.08 -4.44
N SER A 49 -7.26 12.72 -3.38
CA SER A 49 -7.35 14.18 -3.21
C SER A 49 -6.61 14.94 -4.31
N ALA A 50 -5.40 14.49 -4.67
CA ALA A 50 -4.63 15.06 -5.77
C ALA A 50 -5.33 14.86 -7.13
N GLN A 51 -5.93 13.68 -7.35
CA GLN A 51 -6.69 13.39 -8.56
C GLN A 51 -7.95 14.27 -8.67
N ALA A 52 -8.67 14.47 -7.58
CA ALA A 52 -9.85 15.35 -7.54
C ALA A 52 -9.47 16.81 -7.84
N ALA A 53 -8.38 17.31 -7.23
CA ALA A 53 -7.87 18.65 -7.48
C ALA A 53 -7.47 18.85 -8.95
N ALA A 54 -6.81 17.87 -9.56
CA ALA A 54 -6.48 17.89 -10.98
C ALA A 54 -7.74 17.91 -11.86
N GLN A 55 -8.73 17.06 -11.58
CA GLN A 55 -9.98 17.03 -12.35
C GLN A 55 -10.75 18.36 -12.31
N THR A 56 -10.68 19.10 -11.20
CA THR A 56 -11.25 20.46 -11.13
C THR A 56 -10.42 21.46 -11.93
N PHE A 57 -9.10 21.38 -11.87
CA PHE A 57 -8.20 22.30 -12.58
C PHE A 57 -8.28 22.17 -14.11
N PHE A 58 -8.51 20.97 -14.64
CA PHE A 58 -8.60 20.70 -16.09
C PHE A 58 -10.04 20.80 -16.66
N LYS A 59 -11.03 21.25 -15.86
CA LYS A 59 -12.42 21.45 -16.30
C LYS A 59 -12.78 22.92 -16.58
N GLU A 60 -11.84 23.85 -16.36
CA GLU A 60 -11.97 25.27 -16.72
C GLU A 60 -11.47 25.55 -18.15
#